data_AF-A0A258L5T1-F1
#
_entry.id   AF-A0A258L5T1-F1
#
_cell.length_a   1.000
_cell.length_b   1.000
_cell.length_c   1.000
_cell.angle_alpha   90.00
_cell.angle_beta   90.00
_cell.angle_gamma   90.00
#
_symmetry.space_group_name_H-M   'P 1'
#
loop_
_entity.id
_entity.type
_entity.pdbx_description
1 polymer ?
#
loop_
_entity_poly.entity_id
_entity_poly.type
_entity_poly.pdbx_seq_one_letter_code
_entity_poly.pdbx_strand_id
1 'polypeptide(L)'
;MWRGGWLRRGRRETAVDRLPLPPKLCCALIEDDEIVSREFLYEATTHGVRVRVKPEYQSDQSSPDEGYYFWSYTIEIQNEGAVPVQLKTRFWRITDAAGRTEEVRGPGVVGQTPVIEPGQSFTYSSGCPLPTPSGIMVGSYQMAGDGGVLFDVAVPAFSLDSPFTVKSVN
;
A
#
# COMPACT_ATOMS: atom_id res chain seq x y z
N MET A 1 -58.91 -17.59 -25.25
CA MET A 1 -59.21 -16.42 -26.10
C MET A 1 -57.85 -15.78 -26.41
N TRP A 2 -57.19 -16.04 -27.56
CA TRP A 2 -57.43 -15.41 -28.88
C TRP A 2 -57.51 -13.87 -28.73
N ARG A 3 -56.71 -13.00 -29.39
CA ARG A 3 -55.83 -13.06 -30.59
C ARG A 3 -54.63 -12.09 -30.34
N GLY A 4 -53.58 -11.91 -31.16
CA GLY A 4 -53.18 -12.41 -32.48
C GLY A 4 -51.94 -11.60 -32.94
N GLY A 5 -51.13 -12.12 -33.87
CA GLY A 5 -49.87 -11.47 -34.31
C GLY A 5 -49.98 -10.68 -35.62
N TRP A 6 -48.91 -10.79 -36.44
CA TRP A 6 -48.68 -10.25 -37.79
C TRP A 6 -48.11 -8.81 -37.90
N LEU A 7 -47.24 -8.43 -38.86
CA LEU A 7 -46.20 -9.15 -39.64
C LEU A 7 -45.39 -8.13 -40.50
N ARG A 8 -44.19 -8.53 -40.97
CA ARG A 8 -43.41 -8.11 -42.18
C ARG A 8 -42.33 -7.03 -41.95
N ARG A 9 -41.04 -7.38 -42.11
CA ARG A 9 -40.18 -7.57 -43.33
C ARG A 9 -39.63 -6.21 -43.83
N GLY A 10 -38.37 -6.08 -44.26
CA GLY A 10 -37.25 -7.04 -44.34
C GLY A 10 -35.92 -6.30 -44.62
N ARG A 11 -34.79 -6.85 -44.16
CA ARG A 11 -33.82 -7.67 -44.94
C ARG A 11 -32.81 -6.87 -45.80
N ARG A 12 -31.54 -6.94 -45.42
CA ARG A 12 -30.31 -7.33 -46.19
C ARG A 12 -29.15 -7.35 -45.17
N GLU A 13 -28.44 -8.42 -44.80
CA GLU A 13 -28.01 -9.68 -45.45
C GLU A 13 -26.73 -9.56 -46.30
N THR A 14 -25.58 -9.80 -45.64
CA THR A 14 -24.36 -10.53 -46.08
C THR A 14 -23.52 -10.78 -44.81
N ALA A 15 -23.33 -12.03 -44.35
CA ALA A 15 -22.23 -12.94 -44.74
C ALA A 15 -20.85 -12.42 -44.27
N VAL A 16 -20.00 -13.12 -43.52
CA VAL A 16 -19.92 -14.54 -43.07
C VAL A 16 -19.50 -14.57 -41.57
N ASP A 17 -19.43 -15.66 -40.79
CA ASP A 17 -19.66 -17.10 -41.03
C ASP A 17 -20.10 -17.83 -39.72
N ARG A 18 -20.06 -19.17 -39.67
CA ARG A 18 -19.99 -19.99 -38.44
C ARG A 18 -19.07 -21.19 -38.64
N LEU A 19 -18.09 -21.40 -37.74
CA LEU A 19 -17.51 -22.69 -37.30
C LEU A 19 -16.58 -22.42 -36.08
N PRO A 20 -16.12 -23.43 -35.31
CA PRO A 20 -16.47 -23.52 -33.89
C PRO A 20 -15.39 -23.08 -32.90
N LEU A 21 -15.79 -22.96 -31.63
CA LEU A 21 -14.92 -22.72 -30.48
C LEU A 21 -13.86 -23.83 -30.32
N PRO A 22 -12.56 -23.51 -30.15
CA PRO A 22 -11.56 -24.44 -29.65
C PRO A 22 -11.62 -24.59 -28.10
N PRO A 23 -11.09 -25.69 -27.55
CA PRO A 23 -11.22 -26.03 -26.13
C PRO A 23 -10.17 -25.36 -25.20
N LYS A 24 -10.43 -25.52 -23.90
CA LYS A 24 -9.70 -25.09 -22.70
C LYS A 24 -8.15 -25.01 -22.75
N LEU A 25 -7.64 -24.01 -22.02
CA LEU A 25 -6.29 -23.83 -21.44
C LEU A 25 -5.10 -23.66 -22.41
N CYS A 26 -4.52 -22.45 -22.44
CA CYS A 26 -3.10 -22.23 -22.13
C CYS A 26 -2.84 -20.73 -21.79
N CYS A 27 -1.76 -20.48 -21.05
CA CYS A 27 -1.43 -19.25 -20.34
C CYS A 27 -1.53 -17.92 -21.13
N ALA A 28 -2.14 -16.92 -20.49
CA ALA A 28 -1.71 -15.53 -20.54
C ALA A 28 -1.56 -15.05 -19.08
N LEU A 29 -0.32 -14.82 -18.66
CA LEU A 29 0.06 -14.13 -17.42
C LEU A 29 0.71 -12.80 -17.82
N ILE A 30 0.81 -11.86 -16.87
CA ILE A 30 1.40 -10.51 -17.02
C ILE A 30 0.41 -9.64 -17.87
N GLU A 31 -0.10 -8.49 -17.43
CA GLU A 31 0.51 -7.34 -16.72
C GLU A 31 -0.48 -6.67 -15.74
N ASP A 32 -0.40 -6.95 -14.42
CA ASP A 32 -1.09 -6.16 -13.37
C ASP A 32 -0.13 -5.68 -12.25
N ASP A 33 1.11 -6.18 -12.22
CA ASP A 33 2.07 -6.00 -11.10
C ASP A 33 2.80 -4.63 -11.15
N GLU A 34 3.07 -4.09 -12.34
CA GLU A 34 3.81 -2.81 -12.48
C GLU A 34 3.04 -1.60 -11.95
N ILE A 35 1.70 -1.59 -12.06
CA ILE A 35 0.90 -0.40 -11.70
C ILE A 35 0.94 -0.15 -10.19
N VAL A 36 0.89 -1.20 -9.38
CA VAL A 36 0.98 -1.11 -7.91
C VAL A 36 2.35 -0.60 -7.46
N SER A 37 3.43 -1.02 -8.16
CA SER A 37 4.80 -0.58 -7.85
C SER A 37 5.00 0.94 -7.95
N ARG A 38 4.19 1.63 -8.78
CA ARG A 38 4.33 3.07 -9.06
C ARG A 38 3.68 4.00 -8.03
N GLU A 39 2.97 3.46 -7.03
CA GLU A 39 2.32 4.27 -5.99
C GLU A 39 3.13 4.41 -4.69
N PHE A 40 4.12 3.54 -4.45
CA PHE A 40 4.96 3.61 -3.25
C PHE A 40 6.17 4.53 -3.50
N LEU A 41 6.22 5.65 -2.77
CA LEU A 41 7.23 6.70 -2.96
C LEU A 41 8.54 6.45 -2.21
N TYR A 42 8.53 5.55 -1.23
CA TYR A 42 9.68 5.26 -0.37
C TYR A 42 9.83 3.76 -0.20
N GLU A 43 11.05 3.24 -0.34
CA GLU A 43 11.36 1.83 -0.04
C GLU A 43 12.71 1.65 0.68
N ALA A 44 12.83 0.56 1.44
CA ALA A 44 14.10 0.03 1.93
C ALA A 44 14.04 -1.49 2.01
N THR A 45 15.15 -2.17 1.72
CA THR A 45 15.29 -3.63 1.89
C THR A 45 16.35 -3.93 2.95
N THR A 46 15.97 -4.69 3.98
CA THR A 46 16.88 -5.13 5.05
C THR A 46 16.68 -6.62 5.30
N HIS A 47 17.76 -7.41 5.39
CA HIS A 47 17.69 -8.86 5.67
C HIS A 47 16.76 -9.66 4.71
N GLY A 48 16.61 -9.22 3.46
CA GLY A 48 15.69 -9.84 2.50
C GLY A 48 14.21 -9.49 2.73
N VAL A 49 13.90 -8.55 3.61
CA VAL A 49 12.55 -7.99 3.77
C VAL A 49 12.54 -6.59 3.17
N ARG A 50 11.70 -6.36 2.15
CA ARG A 50 11.46 -5.04 1.57
C ARG A 50 10.27 -4.39 2.28
N VAL A 51 10.42 -3.13 2.65
CA VAL A 51 9.34 -2.29 3.18
C VAL A 51 9.12 -1.12 2.23
N ARG A 52 7.88 -0.97 1.74
CA ARG A 52 7.45 0.14 0.88
C ARG A 52 6.44 1.01 1.62
N VAL A 53 6.48 2.33 1.43
CA VAL A 53 5.61 3.30 2.11
C VAL A 53 4.98 4.30 1.13
N LYS A 54 3.68 4.51 1.28
CA LYS A 54 2.87 5.52 0.58
C LYS A 54 2.17 6.41 1.62
N PRO A 55 2.69 7.61 1.93
CA PRO A 55 1.99 8.60 2.74
C PRO A 55 1.01 9.41 1.89
N GLU A 56 -0.16 9.71 2.44
CA GLU A 56 -1.23 10.48 1.79
C GLU A 56 -1.83 11.49 2.79
N TYR A 57 -1.81 12.78 2.44
CA TYR A 57 -2.41 13.83 3.26
C TYR A 57 -3.95 13.78 3.17
N GLN A 58 -4.62 13.82 4.32
CA GLN A 58 -6.06 13.67 4.42
C GLN A 58 -6.71 15.03 4.69
N SER A 59 -7.10 15.74 3.62
CA SER A 59 -7.76 17.06 3.72
C SER A 59 -8.99 17.02 4.62
N ASP A 60 -9.81 15.99 4.45
CA ASP A 60 -11.14 15.89 5.06
C ASP A 60 -11.07 15.48 6.55
N GLN A 61 -9.87 15.12 7.02
CA GLN A 61 -9.55 14.80 8.41
C GLN A 61 -8.55 15.81 9.02
N SER A 62 -8.33 16.95 8.37
CA SER A 62 -7.39 17.99 8.81
C SER A 62 -8.08 19.33 9.02
N SER A 63 -7.63 20.10 10.01
CA SER A 63 -8.01 21.48 10.28
C SER A 63 -6.77 22.39 10.27
N PRO A 64 -6.26 22.82 9.09
CA PRO A 64 -5.05 23.64 9.01
C PRO A 64 -5.10 24.93 9.83
N ASP A 65 -6.28 25.57 9.87
CA ASP A 65 -6.53 26.80 10.66
C ASP A 65 -6.46 26.57 12.18
N GLU A 66 -6.68 25.34 12.64
CA GLU A 66 -6.56 24.91 14.04
C GLU A 66 -5.18 24.32 14.34
N GLY A 67 -4.28 24.27 13.35
CA GLY A 67 -2.97 23.64 13.47
C GLY A 67 -3.03 22.11 13.54
N TYR A 68 -4.09 21.47 13.04
CA TYR A 68 -4.25 20.01 13.06
C TYR A 68 -4.14 19.44 11.64
N TYR A 69 -3.16 18.59 11.40
CA TYR A 69 -2.89 17.97 10.10
C TYR A 69 -2.86 16.45 10.25
N PHE A 70 -3.52 15.73 9.34
CA PHE A 70 -3.61 14.27 9.39
C PHE A 70 -3.12 13.65 8.08
N TRP A 71 -2.27 12.63 8.20
CA TRP A 71 -1.87 11.77 7.09
C TRP A 71 -2.29 10.34 7.38
N SER A 72 -2.77 9.65 6.36
CA SER A 72 -2.71 8.19 6.32
C SER A 72 -1.38 7.76 5.73
N TYR A 73 -0.87 6.59 6.14
CA TYR A 73 0.22 5.93 5.45
C TYR A 73 -0.12 4.46 5.22
N THR A 74 0.11 3.99 4.01
CA THR A 74 0.02 2.58 3.63
C THR A 74 1.42 2.01 3.54
N ILE A 75 1.63 0.86 4.20
CA ILE A 75 2.91 0.16 4.23
C ILE A 75 2.70 -1.26 3.74
N GLU A 76 3.52 -1.66 2.78
CA GLU A 76 3.69 -3.03 2.33
C GLU A 76 5.01 -3.58 2.88
N ILE A 77 4.96 -4.80 3.41
CA ILE A 77 6.11 -5.56 3.90
C ILE A 77 6.19 -6.83 3.06
N GLN A 78 7.20 -6.96 2.21
CA GLN A 78 7.40 -8.10 1.31
C GLN A 78 8.60 -8.94 1.79
N ASN A 79 8.41 -10.25 1.92
CA ASN A 79 9.50 -11.17 2.23
C ASN A 79 10.13 -11.69 0.92
N GLU A 80 11.28 -11.14 0.57
CA GLU A 80 12.11 -11.57 -0.56
C GLU A 80 13.15 -12.64 -0.15
N GLY A 81 13.15 -13.03 1.14
CA GLY A 81 14.01 -14.06 1.70
C GLY A 81 13.50 -15.49 1.44
N ALA A 82 14.34 -16.47 1.79
CA ALA A 82 14.07 -17.89 1.57
C ALA A 82 13.35 -18.61 2.74
N VAL A 83 13.14 -17.92 3.87
CA VAL A 83 12.50 -18.47 5.08
C VAL A 83 11.34 -17.58 5.54
N PRO A 84 10.32 -18.12 6.24
CA PRO A 84 9.23 -17.31 6.77
C PRO A 84 9.74 -16.32 7.83
N VAL A 85 9.13 -15.13 7.89
CA VAL A 85 9.44 -14.11 8.90
C VAL A 85 8.17 -13.68 9.63
N GLN A 86 8.25 -13.37 10.92
CA GLN A 86 7.11 -12.87 11.69
C GLN A 86 7.38 -11.52 12.34
N LEU A 87 6.53 -10.54 12.09
CA LEU A 87 6.58 -9.22 12.74
C LEU A 87 6.18 -9.34 14.21
N LYS A 88 7.08 -8.91 15.11
CA LYS A 88 6.87 -8.96 16.57
C LYS A 88 6.53 -7.59 17.15
N THR A 89 7.34 -6.58 16.87
CA THR A 89 7.16 -5.22 17.38
C THR A 89 7.47 -4.17 16.31
N ARG A 90 6.97 -2.95 16.52
CA ARG A 90 7.30 -1.77 15.73
C ARG A 90 7.92 -0.70 16.61
N PHE A 91 8.82 0.07 16.01
CA PHE A 91 9.35 1.32 16.53
C PHE A 91 9.19 2.40 15.47
N TRP A 92 8.70 3.57 15.89
CA TRP A 92 8.61 4.78 15.09
C TRP A 92 9.26 5.94 15.82
N ARG A 93 9.98 6.76 15.07
CA ARG A 93 10.40 8.10 15.45
C ARG A 93 9.77 9.09 14.47
N ILE A 94 9.00 10.01 15.01
CA ILE A 94 8.21 10.98 14.27
C ILE A 94 8.74 12.36 14.63
N THR A 95 9.21 13.13 13.65
CA THR A 95 9.75 14.48 13.86
C THR A 95 8.89 15.50 13.11
N ASP A 96 8.35 16.48 13.83
CA ASP A 96 7.49 17.53 13.27
C ASP A 96 8.32 18.67 12.63
N ALA A 97 7.69 19.59 11.90
CA ALA A 97 8.39 20.69 11.23
C ALA A 97 9.02 21.71 12.22
N ALA A 98 8.66 21.67 13.50
CA ALA A 98 9.29 22.45 14.57
C ALA A 98 10.48 21.72 15.23
N GLY A 99 10.84 20.52 14.73
CA GLY A 99 11.93 19.69 15.25
C GLY A 99 11.58 18.89 16.50
N ARG A 100 10.32 18.93 16.98
CA ARG A 100 9.88 18.10 18.10
C ARG A 100 9.80 16.66 17.65
N THR A 101 10.25 15.74 18.49
CA THR A 101 10.32 14.31 18.15
C THR A 101 9.54 13.48 19.16
N GLU A 102 8.70 12.57 18.65
CA GLU A 102 7.97 11.56 19.40
C GLU A 102 8.50 10.16 19.06
N GLU A 103 8.57 9.27 20.05
CA GLU A 103 8.86 7.84 19.86
C GLU A 103 7.65 6.99 20.19
N VAL A 104 7.21 6.17 19.24
CA VAL A 104 6.09 5.22 19.41
C VAL A 104 6.62 3.80 19.30
N ARG A 105 6.39 2.98 20.33
CA ARG A 105 6.78 1.57 20.41
C ARG A 105 5.57 0.71 20.71
N GLY A 106 5.49 -0.50 20.15
CA GLY A 106 4.41 -1.42 20.50
C GLY A 106 4.47 -2.79 19.81
N PRO A 107 3.68 -3.76 20.28
CA PRO A 107 3.56 -5.06 19.64
C PRO A 107 2.82 -4.95 18.30
N GLY A 108 3.29 -5.71 17.32
CA GLY A 108 2.64 -5.84 16.01
C GLY A 108 2.49 -4.55 15.21
N VAL A 109 1.63 -4.61 14.20
CA VAL A 109 1.10 -3.50 13.40
C VAL A 109 -0.42 -3.66 13.33
N VAL A 110 -1.19 -2.58 13.49
CA VAL A 110 -2.68 -2.60 13.48
C VAL A 110 -3.33 -3.74 14.30
N GLY A 111 -2.72 -4.10 15.45
CA GLY A 111 -3.19 -5.19 16.32
C GLY A 111 -2.80 -6.61 15.89
N GLN A 112 -2.01 -6.76 14.83
CA GLN A 112 -1.60 -8.03 14.23
C GLN A 112 -0.09 -8.26 14.29
N THR A 113 0.34 -9.52 14.39
CA THR A 113 1.73 -9.97 14.32
C THR A 113 1.92 -10.94 13.14
N PRO A 114 1.81 -10.44 11.89
CA PRO A 114 1.74 -11.29 10.70
C PRO A 114 2.99 -12.14 10.51
N VAL A 115 2.78 -13.39 10.08
CA VAL A 115 3.80 -14.25 9.47
C VAL A 115 3.74 -14.01 7.97
N ILE A 116 4.90 -13.78 7.35
CA ILE A 116 5.04 -13.48 5.93
C ILE A 116 5.93 -14.58 5.33
N GLU A 117 5.31 -15.44 4.53
CA GLU A 117 5.99 -16.54 3.83
C GLU A 117 6.93 -16.01 2.72
N PRO A 118 7.95 -16.79 2.31
CA PRO A 118 8.81 -16.45 1.16
C PRO A 118 8.01 -16.05 -0.09
N GLY A 119 8.34 -14.88 -0.66
CA GLY A 119 7.67 -14.32 -1.83
C GLY A 119 6.28 -13.73 -1.56
N GLN A 120 5.80 -13.69 -0.32
CA GLN A 120 4.52 -13.06 0.04
C GLN A 120 4.72 -11.64 0.61
N SER A 121 3.63 -10.88 0.67
CA SER A 121 3.59 -9.56 1.29
C SER A 121 2.44 -9.41 2.30
N PHE A 122 2.58 -8.45 3.20
CA PHE A 122 1.55 -7.99 4.11
C PHE A 122 1.42 -6.48 4.01
N THR A 123 0.21 -5.99 3.74
CA THR A 123 -0.06 -4.55 3.54
C THR A 123 -1.06 -4.06 4.57
N TYR A 124 -0.78 -2.90 5.17
CA TYR A 124 -1.69 -2.25 6.12
C TYR A 124 -1.65 -0.73 5.97
N SER A 125 -2.74 -0.08 6.38
CA SER A 125 -2.82 1.38 6.50
C SER A 125 -2.99 1.82 7.95
N SER A 126 -2.42 2.96 8.31
CA SER A 126 -2.63 3.62 9.60
C SER A 126 -2.50 5.14 9.46
N GLY A 127 -2.57 5.88 10.56
CA GLY A 127 -2.62 7.35 10.56
C GLY A 127 -1.56 7.98 11.45
N CYS A 128 -1.19 9.22 11.11
CA CYS A 128 -0.32 10.09 11.91
C CYS A 128 -0.91 11.51 11.94
N PRO A 129 -1.42 11.98 13.10
CA PRO A 129 -1.70 13.39 13.30
C PRO A 129 -0.40 14.15 13.61
N LEU A 130 -0.22 15.34 13.05
CA LEU A 130 0.82 16.30 13.46
C LEU A 130 0.24 17.69 13.71
N PRO A 131 0.85 18.47 14.62
CA PRO A 131 0.53 19.87 14.86
C PRO A 131 1.18 20.85 13.85
N THR A 132 1.79 20.35 12.77
CA THR A 132 2.54 21.13 11.78
C THR A 132 2.22 20.69 10.36
N PRO A 133 2.31 21.57 9.34
CA PRO A 133 1.96 21.24 7.95
C PRO A 133 2.92 20.27 7.28
N SER A 134 4.05 19.92 7.91
CA SER A 134 4.89 18.81 7.49
C SER A 134 5.58 18.11 8.66
N GLY A 135 6.21 16.96 8.38
CA GLY A 135 7.06 16.19 9.28
C GLY A 135 7.78 15.05 8.59
N ILE A 136 8.57 14.27 9.33
CA ILE A 136 9.29 13.09 8.86
C ILE A 136 8.99 11.92 9.79
N MET A 137 8.67 10.76 9.22
CA MET A 137 8.59 9.49 9.95
C MET A 137 9.75 8.58 9.53
N VAL A 138 10.33 7.87 10.49
CA VAL A 138 11.31 6.80 10.26
C VAL A 138 11.15 5.73 11.34
N GLY A 139 11.42 4.46 11.05
CA GLY A 139 11.15 3.39 12.00
C GLY A 139 11.88 2.08 11.72
N SER A 140 11.55 1.09 12.53
CA SER A 140 11.97 -0.30 12.32
C SER A 140 10.90 -1.27 12.80
N TYR A 141 10.91 -2.47 12.23
CA TYR A 141 10.20 -3.62 12.75
C TYR A 141 11.20 -4.61 13.32
N GLN A 142 10.90 -5.13 14.51
CA GLN A 142 11.57 -6.33 14.99
C GLN A 142 10.84 -7.55 14.43
N MET A 143 11.57 -8.34 13.64
CA MET A 143 11.13 -9.58 13.03
C MET A 143 11.72 -10.78 13.78
N ALA A 144 11.07 -11.93 13.70
CA ALA A 144 11.65 -13.23 14.00
C ALA A 144 11.74 -14.06 12.71
N GLY A 145 12.91 -14.61 12.42
CA GLY A 145 13.13 -15.52 11.28
C GLY A 145 13.13 -16.99 11.70
N ASP A 146 13.82 -17.81 10.92
CA ASP A 146 14.01 -19.24 11.23
C ASP A 146 14.63 -19.44 12.63
N GLY A 147 14.23 -20.52 13.31
CA GLY A 147 14.56 -20.80 14.70
C GLY A 147 14.09 -19.75 15.72
N GLY A 148 13.33 -18.73 15.31
CA GLY A 148 12.91 -17.62 16.17
C GLY A 148 13.99 -16.54 16.40
N VAL A 149 15.07 -16.53 15.61
CA VAL A 149 16.13 -15.51 15.72
C VAL A 149 15.56 -14.13 15.41
N LEU A 150 15.79 -13.17 16.32
CA LEU A 150 15.32 -11.80 16.18
C LEU A 150 16.29 -10.94 15.36
N PHE A 151 15.74 -10.11 14.47
CA PHE A 151 16.48 -9.12 13.70
C PHE A 151 15.61 -7.89 13.41
N ASP A 152 16.24 -6.76 13.16
CA ASP A 152 15.55 -5.52 12.80
C ASP A 152 15.47 -5.36 11.27
N VAL A 153 14.33 -4.86 10.80
CA VAL A 153 14.08 -4.42 9.43
C VAL A 153 13.81 -2.93 9.44
N ALA A 154 14.56 -2.15 8.65
CA ALA A 154 14.37 -0.72 8.57
C ALA A 154 13.09 -0.39 7.80
N VAL A 155 12.35 0.61 8.28
CA VAL A 155 11.35 1.33 7.49
C VAL A 155 12.03 2.61 6.98
N PRO A 156 11.98 2.93 5.67
CA PRO A 156 12.65 4.12 5.14
C PRO A 156 12.15 5.39 5.84
N ALA A 157 12.99 6.42 5.88
CA ALA A 157 12.52 7.75 6.25
C ALA A 157 11.62 8.29 5.14
N PHE A 158 10.43 8.79 5.50
CA PHE A 158 9.48 9.39 4.55
C PHE A 158 8.93 10.71 5.05
N SER A 159 8.72 11.64 4.11
CA SER A 159 8.11 12.94 4.40
C SER A 159 6.60 12.81 4.48
N LEU A 160 6.04 13.47 5.50
CA LEU A 160 4.65 13.83 5.61
C LEU A 160 4.53 15.28 5.18
N ASP A 161 4.28 15.55 3.91
CA ASP A 161 4.13 16.91 3.39
C ASP A 161 2.64 17.21 3.11
N SER A 162 2.18 18.40 3.49
CA SER A 162 0.86 18.92 3.08
C SER A 162 0.99 20.05 2.07
N PRO A 163 -0.08 20.37 1.30
CA PRO A 163 -0.10 21.53 0.41
C PRO A 163 0.13 22.89 1.11
N PHE A 164 -0.02 22.94 2.43
CA PHE A 164 0.15 24.14 3.26
C PHE A 164 1.62 24.39 3.65
N THR A 165 2.54 23.52 3.23
CA THR A 165 3.99 23.70 3.43
C THR A 165 4.49 24.88 2.62
N VAL A 166 4.84 25.98 3.29
CA VAL A 166 5.43 27.16 2.64
C VAL A 166 6.85 26.81 2.15
N LYS A 167 6.99 26.56 0.85
CA LYS A 167 8.30 26.39 0.19
C LYS A 167 9.03 27.73 0.13
N SER A 168 9.81 28.04 1.17
CA SER A 168 10.77 29.14 1.13
C SER A 168 11.91 28.78 0.19
N VAL A 169 11.91 29.35 -1.02
CA VAL A 169 13.08 29.34 -1.90
C VAL A 169 13.99 30.47 -1.45
N ASN A 170 15.19 30.12 -0.99
CA ASN A 170 16.29 31.06 -0.77
C ASN A 170 17.12 31.22 -2.05
#